data_AF-A0A6P1J2Q0-F1
#
_entry.id   AF-A0A6P1J2Q0-F1
#
_cell.length_a   1.000
_cell.length_b   1.000
_cell.length_c   1.000
_cell.angle_alpha   90.00
_cell.angle_beta   90.00
_cell.angle_gamma   90.00
#
_symmetry.space_group_name_H-M   'P 1'
#
loop_
_entity.id
_entity.type
_entity.pdbx_description
1 polymer ?
#
loop_
_entity_poly.entity_id
_entity_poly.type
_entity_poly.pdbx_seq_one_letter_code
_entity_poly.pdbx_strand_id
1 'polypeptide(L)'
;MTSLEGCPYCAIVRGHYLLPMRREGKVHAVEVDVLDRKSNLQGFDGQMTTPAEQARAWKARFTPTVLFFGPDGRELAERLVGIAVPDFYGEYLEARLAEARRKLR
;
A
#
# COMPACT_ATOMS: atom_id res chain seq x y z
N MET A 1 1.55 -0.32 1.10
CA MET A 1 1.18 -1.57 0.43
C MET A 1 1.23 -2.71 1.43
N THR A 2 0.38 -3.71 1.26
CA THR A 2 0.59 -5.00 1.92
C THR A 2 1.63 -5.81 1.15
N SER A 3 2.47 -6.53 1.89
CA SER A 3 3.66 -7.19 1.38
C SER A 3 3.89 -8.50 2.13
N LEU A 4 4.84 -9.28 1.65
CA LEU A 4 5.27 -10.53 2.27
C LEU A 4 6.78 -10.65 2.12
N GLU A 5 7.47 -11.04 3.18
CA GLU A 5 8.90 -11.36 3.10
C GLU A 5 9.20 -12.39 2.00
N GLY A 6 10.24 -12.15 1.19
CA GLY A 6 10.62 -13.01 0.08
C GLY A 6 9.73 -12.91 -1.18
N CYS A 7 8.68 -12.08 -1.18
CA CYS A 7 7.82 -11.89 -2.36
C CYS A 7 8.51 -11.09 -3.48
N PRO A 8 8.80 -11.70 -4.66
CA PRO A 8 9.52 -11.02 -5.74
C PRO A 8 8.72 -9.87 -6.35
N TYR A 9 7.40 -10.04 -6.51
CA TYR A 9 6.53 -8.97 -7.01
C TYR A 9 6.47 -7.78 -6.04
N CYS A 10 6.48 -8.05 -4.74
CA CYS A 10 6.53 -7.00 -3.72
C CYS A 10 7.85 -6.22 -3.80
N ALA A 11 8.97 -6.90 -4.07
CA ALA A 11 10.26 -6.25 -4.29
C ALA A 11 10.23 -5.32 -5.52
N ILE A 12 9.59 -5.71 -6.61
CA ILE A 12 9.40 -4.87 -7.79
C ILE A 12 8.60 -3.60 -7.42
N VAL A 13 7.41 -3.74 -6.82
CA VAL A 13 6.57 -2.57 -6.43
C VAL A 13 7.32 -1.64 -5.49
N ARG A 14 8.00 -2.19 -4.49
CA ARG A 14 8.79 -1.42 -3.52
C ARG A 14 9.94 -0.67 -4.19
N GLY A 15 10.79 -1.39 -4.93
CA GLY A 15 12.06 -0.88 -5.42
C GLY A 15 11.93 0.02 -6.64
N HIS A 16 11.06 -0.33 -7.58
CA HIS A 16 10.96 0.35 -8.87
C HIS A 16 9.96 1.51 -8.85
N TYR A 17 8.98 1.48 -7.93
CA TYR A 17 7.88 2.46 -7.93
C TYR A 17 7.79 3.24 -6.62
N LEU A 18 7.48 2.58 -5.50
CA LEU A 18 7.17 3.29 -4.26
C LEU A 18 8.40 3.98 -3.63
N LEU A 19 9.57 3.34 -3.63
CA LEU A 19 10.77 3.90 -3.01
C LEU A 19 11.30 5.15 -3.75
N PRO A 20 11.41 5.18 -5.10
CA PRO A 20 11.72 6.41 -5.83
C PRO A 20 10.73 7.54 -5.54
N MET A 21 9.43 7.28 -5.62
CA MET A 21 8.40 8.29 -5.33
C MET A 21 8.49 8.83 -3.90
N ARG A 22 8.82 7.98 -2.92
CA ARG A 22 9.06 8.42 -1.53
C ARG A 22 10.27 9.33 -1.41
N ARG A 23 11.39 8.99 -2.07
CA ARG A 23 12.62 9.81 -2.07
C ARG A 23 12.38 11.18 -2.71
N GLU A 24 11.53 11.24 -3.71
CA GLU A 24 11.10 12.47 -4.38
C GLU A 24 10.00 13.24 -3.62
N GLY A 25 9.54 12.74 -2.47
CA GLY A 25 8.48 13.37 -1.68
C GLY A 25 7.08 13.32 -2.31
N LYS A 26 6.88 12.51 -3.35
CA LYS A 26 5.60 12.39 -4.07
C LYS A 26 4.54 11.60 -3.28
N VAL A 27 4.96 10.73 -2.37
CA VAL A 27 4.09 9.86 -1.57
C VAL A 27 4.66 9.59 -0.18
N HIS A 28 3.77 9.35 0.79
CA HIS A 28 4.09 8.70 2.05
C HIS A 28 3.69 7.22 1.96
N ALA A 29 4.63 6.36 1.54
CA ALA A 29 4.36 4.92 1.41
C ALA A 29 4.87 4.15 2.64
N VAL A 30 3.96 3.36 3.23
CA VAL A 30 4.23 2.41 4.31
C VAL A 30 4.08 0.99 3.78
N GLU A 31 4.90 0.08 4.27
CA GLU A 31 4.81 -1.34 3.95
C GLU A 31 4.34 -2.12 5.18
N VAL A 32 3.39 -3.04 4.95
CA VAL A 32 2.76 -3.84 5.99
C VAL A 32 2.95 -5.31 5.61
N ASP A 33 3.77 -6.05 6.37
CA ASP A 33 3.92 -7.49 6.17
C ASP A 33 2.66 -8.22 6.64
N VAL A 34 2.04 -8.99 5.76
CA VAL A 34 0.78 -9.70 6.04
C VAL A 34 0.92 -10.88 7.00
N LEU A 35 2.15 -11.32 7.32
CA LEU A 35 2.43 -12.39 8.28
C LEU A 35 3.00 -11.87 9.61
N ASP A 36 3.32 -10.59 9.73
CA ASP A 36 3.86 -10.04 10.98
C ASP A 36 2.77 -9.89 12.04
N ARG A 37 2.89 -10.73 13.08
CA ARG A 37 2.01 -10.80 14.25
C ARG A 37 2.67 -10.30 15.54
N LYS A 38 3.87 -9.74 15.43
CA LYS A 38 4.70 -9.37 16.59
C LYS A 38 4.89 -7.87 16.70
N SER A 39 5.03 -7.18 15.56
CA SER A 39 5.20 -5.73 15.58
C SER A 39 3.89 -5.03 15.93
N ASN A 40 4.03 -3.88 16.59
CA ASN A 40 2.93 -2.99 16.87
C ASN A 40 2.65 -2.08 15.67
N LEU A 41 1.39 -1.99 15.29
CA LEU A 41 0.88 -1.05 14.30
C LEU A 41 -0.26 -0.25 14.93
N GLN A 42 -0.23 1.08 14.83
CA GLN A 42 -1.36 1.91 15.21
C GLN A 42 -2.27 2.10 13.98
N GLY A 43 -3.55 1.77 14.13
CA GLY A 43 -4.58 2.00 13.11
C GLY A 43 -4.97 3.47 12.99
N PHE A 44 -5.77 3.79 11.96
CA PHE A 44 -6.30 5.14 11.75
C PHE A 44 -7.29 5.59 12.84
N ASP A 45 -7.88 4.64 13.57
CA ASP A 45 -8.73 4.88 14.74
C ASP A 45 -7.93 5.09 16.04
N GLY A 46 -6.59 5.12 15.96
CA GLY A 46 -5.68 5.24 17.09
C GLY A 46 -5.50 3.97 17.91
N GLN A 47 -6.21 2.87 17.57
CA GLN A 47 -6.09 1.59 18.28
C GLN A 47 -4.82 0.85 17.86
N MET A 48 -4.23 0.11 18.80
CA MET A 48 -3.08 -0.74 18.52
C MET A 48 -3.53 -2.08 17.95
N THR A 49 -2.80 -2.57 16.95
CA THR A 49 -3.00 -3.86 16.29
C THR A 49 -1.65 -4.41 15.80
N THR A 50 -1.67 -5.51 15.05
CA THR A 50 -0.52 -6.06 14.33
C THR A 50 -0.66 -5.88 12.82
N PRO A 51 0.44 -5.83 12.05
CA PRO A 51 0.38 -5.80 10.59
C PRO A 51 -0.51 -6.89 9.96
N ALA A 52 -0.41 -8.13 10.46
CA ALA A 52 -1.21 -9.25 9.97
C ALA A 52 -2.72 -9.08 10.23
N GLU A 53 -3.10 -8.60 11.42
CA GLU A 53 -4.50 -8.34 11.77
C GLU A 53 -5.05 -7.15 10.97
N GLN A 54 -4.27 -6.09 10.80
CA GLN A 54 -4.66 -4.94 9.99
C GLN A 54 -4.87 -5.32 8.52
N ALA A 55 -3.95 -6.10 7.93
CA ALA A 55 -4.09 -6.60 6.57
C ALA A 55 -5.35 -7.49 6.40
N ARG A 56 -5.70 -8.28 7.44
CA ARG A 56 -6.95 -9.05 7.47
C ARG A 56 -8.18 -8.15 7.54
N ALA A 57 -8.17 -7.12 8.39
CA ALA A 57 -9.27 -6.16 8.53
C ALA A 57 -9.53 -5.41 7.21
N TRP A 58 -8.48 -5.00 6.51
CA TRP A 58 -8.59 -4.43 5.16
C TRP A 58 -8.93 -5.44 4.06
N LYS A 59 -9.01 -6.74 4.37
CA LYS A 59 -9.17 -7.82 3.37
C LYS A 59 -8.09 -7.78 2.28
N ALA A 60 -6.86 -7.35 2.62
CA ALA A 60 -5.76 -7.09 1.69
C ALA A 60 -4.57 -8.05 1.89
N ARG A 61 -4.86 -9.34 2.06
CA ARG A 61 -3.83 -10.37 2.32
C ARG A 61 -3.11 -10.88 1.08
N PHE A 62 -3.63 -10.62 -0.12
CA PHE A 62 -2.93 -10.91 -1.37
C PHE A 62 -1.82 -9.87 -1.57
N THR A 63 -0.62 -10.31 -1.98
CA THR A 63 0.56 -9.44 -2.02
C THR A 63 1.22 -9.43 -3.40
N PRO A 64 1.74 -8.26 -3.85
CA PRO A 64 1.54 -6.94 -3.24
C PRO A 64 0.10 -6.44 -3.44
N THR A 65 -0.44 -5.70 -2.46
CA THR A 65 -1.63 -4.85 -2.69
C THR A 65 -1.33 -3.40 -2.29
N VAL A 66 -1.48 -2.46 -3.22
CA VAL A 66 -1.37 -1.03 -2.93
C VAL A 66 -2.75 -0.48 -2.63
N LEU A 67 -2.89 0.10 -1.44
CA LEU A 67 -4.09 0.79 -0.97
C LEU A 67 -3.77 2.28 -0.85
N PHE A 68 -4.75 3.14 -1.12
CA PHE A 68 -4.60 4.59 -1.16
C PHE A 68 -5.49 5.20 -0.09
N PHE A 69 -4.89 5.68 1.00
CA PHE A 69 -5.63 6.19 2.15
C PHE A 69 -5.59 7.72 2.27
N GLY A 70 -6.70 8.29 2.77
CA GLY A 70 -6.76 9.64 3.31
C GLY A 70 -6.31 9.70 4.78
N PRO A 71 -6.22 10.91 5.36
CA PRO A 71 -5.80 11.09 6.75
C PRO A 71 -6.73 10.46 7.78
N ASP A 72 -8.00 10.22 7.41
CA ASP A 72 -9.03 9.56 8.20
C ASP A 72 -9.07 8.03 8.03
N GLY A 73 -8.15 7.46 7.25
CA GLY A 73 -8.12 6.02 6.94
C GLY A 73 -9.12 5.58 5.88
N ARG A 74 -9.82 6.52 5.21
CA ARG A 74 -10.71 6.20 4.09
C ARG A 74 -9.89 5.84 2.85
N GLU A 75 -10.31 4.80 2.14
CA GLU A 75 -9.74 4.50 0.82
C GLU A 75 -10.21 5.53 -0.22
N LEU A 76 -9.26 6.17 -0.89
CA LEU A 76 -9.48 7.27 -1.83
C LEU A 76 -9.36 6.84 -3.29
N ALA A 77 -8.80 5.68 -3.58
CA ALA A 77 -8.75 5.14 -4.93
C ALA A 77 -8.88 3.62 -4.88
N GLU A 78 -9.29 3.04 -6.00
CA GLU A 78 -9.35 1.60 -6.11
C GLU A 78 -7.93 1.00 -5.93
N ARG A 79 -7.86 -0.17 -5.30
CA ARG A 79 -6.61 -0.85 -4.97
C ARG A 79 -5.91 -1.37 -6.22
N LEU A 80 -4.58 -1.46 -6.18
CA LEU A 80 -3.82 -2.26 -7.14
C LEU A 80 -3.49 -3.60 -6.49
N VAL A 81 -4.07 -4.69 -7.00
CA VAL A 81 -3.88 -6.05 -6.50
C VAL A 81 -2.92 -6.79 -7.44
N GLY A 82 -1.75 -7.18 -6.92
CA GLY A 82 -0.69 -7.79 -7.70
C GLY A 82 -0.05 -6.84 -8.71
N ILE A 83 0.68 -7.42 -9.66
CA ILE A 83 1.23 -6.72 -10.83
C ILE A 83 0.70 -7.45 -12.07
N ALA A 84 -0.50 -7.10 -12.52
CA ALA A 84 -1.15 -7.79 -13.63
C ALA A 84 -0.36 -7.69 -14.94
N VAL A 85 0.12 -6.48 -15.27
CA VAL A 85 0.99 -6.23 -16.42
C VAL A 85 2.11 -5.28 -15.99
N PRO A 86 3.35 -5.76 -15.78
CA PRO A 86 4.45 -4.96 -15.25
C PRO A 86 4.69 -3.66 -16.02
N ASP A 87 4.61 -3.72 -17.35
CA ASP A 87 4.90 -2.58 -18.23
C ASP A 87 3.92 -1.41 -18.07
N PHE A 88 2.70 -1.68 -17.61
CA PHE A 88 1.67 -0.65 -17.37
C PHE A 88 1.48 -0.32 -15.88
N TYR A 89 2.22 -0.98 -14.99
CA TYR A 89 2.01 -0.82 -13.55
C TYR A 89 2.24 0.63 -13.08
N GLY A 90 3.25 1.30 -13.63
CA GLY A 90 3.53 2.70 -13.33
C GLY A 90 2.37 3.63 -13.67
N GLU A 91 1.78 3.48 -14.86
CA GLU A 91 0.62 4.26 -15.30
C GLU A 91 -0.61 4.02 -14.42
N TYR A 92 -0.87 2.77 -14.04
CA TYR A 92 -1.95 2.44 -13.13
C TYR A 92 -1.74 3.04 -11.74
N LEU A 93 -0.50 3.01 -11.23
CA LEU A 93 -0.15 3.63 -9.95
C LEU A 93 -0.37 5.14 -9.98
N GLU A 94 0.13 5.82 -11.01
CA GLU A 94 -0.04 7.27 -11.17
C GLU A 94 -1.52 7.65 -11.32
N ALA A 95 -2.30 6.88 -12.08
CA ALA A 95 -3.74 7.12 -12.22
C ALA A 95 -4.48 7.07 -10.88
N ARG A 96 -4.18 6.07 -10.02
CA ARG A 96 -4.80 5.94 -8.69
C ARG A 96 -4.29 6.98 -7.71
N LEU A 97 -3.02 7.39 -7.79
CA LEU A 97 -2.50 8.52 -7.01
C LEU A 97 -3.18 9.84 -7.42
N ALA A 98 -3.37 10.08 -8.72
CA ALA A 98 -4.08 11.26 -9.20
C ALA A 98 -5.54 11.27 -8.74
N GLU A 99 -6.22 10.11 -8.77
CA GLU A 99 -7.57 9.97 -8.23
C GLU A 99 -7.63 10.27 -6.72
N ALA A 100 -6.73 9.68 -5.94
CA ALA A 100 -6.67 9.90 -4.49
C ALA A 100 -6.41 11.38 -4.16
N ARG A 101 -5.46 12.02 -4.85
CA ARG A 101 -5.15 13.45 -4.67
C ARG A 101 -6.34 14.37 -4.98
N ARG A 102 -7.19 14.02 -5.94
CA ARG A 102 -8.42 14.79 -6.24
C ARG A 102 -9.44 14.74 -5.10
N LYS A 103 -9.51 13.63 -4.35
CA LYS A 103 -10.45 13.45 -3.22
C LYS A 103 -9.92 13.96 -1.88
N LEU A 104 -8.66 14.40 -1.81
CA LEU A 104 -8.09 15.07 -0.64
C LEU A 104 -8.42 16.57 -0.58
N ARG A 105 -8.96 17.13 -1.67
CA ARG A 105 -9.30 18.54 -1.81
C ARG A 105 -10.75 18.81 -1.43
#